data_AF-A0A812ESL9-F1
#
_entry.id   AF-A0A812ESL9-F1
#
_cell.length_a   1.000
_cell.length_b   1.000
_cell.length_c   1.000
_cell.angle_alpha   90.00
_cell.angle_beta   90.00
_cell.angle_gamma   90.00
#
_symmetry.space_group_name_H-M   'P 1'
#
loop_
_entity.id
_entity.type
_entity.pdbx_description
1 polymer ?
#
loop_
_entity_poly.entity_id
_entity_poly.type
_entity_poly.pdbx_seq_one_letter_code
_entity_poly.pdbx_strand_id
1 'polypeptide(L)'
;MLSIFYQTPKLAEDVISIYTTFSYSVVAFAAGYFIHDTIDMIGTPRSRQCIELIAHHFVLLIALSVPILTYKSVGYLLVGLLVEINSIFLHLRQLLLLHKFDKTSSTYRLNSILNLGTFIIFRISPLCWMTRWIVINKNLVPFFFYFLSSLGLAITTVMNIVLFYRCLSSDFIHRKDTSSKLE
;
A
#
# COMPACT_ATOMS: atom_id res chain seq x y z
N MET A 1 14.33 -1.43 1.75
CA MET A 1 13.54 -2.51 1.10
C MET A 1 14.02 -2.80 -0.32
N LEU A 2 14.10 -1.83 -1.23
CA LEU A 2 14.58 -2.06 -2.60
C LEU A 2 16.04 -2.58 -2.66
N SER A 3 16.90 -2.12 -1.75
CA SER A 3 18.26 -2.64 -1.57
C SER A 3 18.31 -4.13 -1.24
N ILE A 4 17.27 -4.68 -0.60
CA ILE A 4 17.16 -6.10 -0.21
C ILE A 4 16.88 -6.96 -1.43
N PHE A 5 15.97 -6.50 -2.30
CA PHE A 5 15.69 -7.16 -3.57
C PHE A 5 16.88 -7.08 -4.54
N TYR A 6 17.64 -5.98 -4.50
CA TYR A 6 18.85 -5.82 -5.31
C TYR A 6 20.00 -6.72 -4.83
N GLN A 7 20.21 -6.83 -3.52
CA GLN A 7 21.28 -7.66 -2.94
C GLN A 7 20.94 -9.15 -2.88
N THR A 8 19.66 -9.51 -2.83
CA THR A 8 19.19 -10.90 -2.72
C THR A 8 18.05 -11.15 -3.69
N PRO A 9 18.33 -11.32 -5.00
CA PRO A 9 17.29 -11.60 -6.01
C PRO A 9 16.55 -12.91 -5.73
N LYS A 10 17.20 -13.88 -5.06
CA LYS A 10 16.58 -15.14 -4.59
C LYS A 10 15.43 -14.94 -3.59
N LEU A 11 15.35 -13.79 -2.91
CA LEU A 11 14.22 -13.45 -2.02
C LEU A 11 12.93 -13.18 -2.81
N ALA A 12 13.04 -12.79 -4.08
CA ALA A 12 11.89 -12.64 -4.98
C ALA A 12 11.42 -13.98 -5.57
N GLU A 13 12.30 -14.99 -5.62
CA GLU A 13 12.00 -16.33 -6.13
C GLU A 13 11.45 -17.26 -5.04
N ASP A 14 12.07 -17.29 -3.85
CA ASP A 14 11.59 -18.05 -2.69
C ASP A 14 11.24 -17.14 -1.53
N VAL A 15 10.00 -16.69 -1.58
CA VAL A 15 9.36 -15.75 -0.66
C VAL A 15 8.98 -16.43 0.67
N ILE A 16 8.99 -17.78 0.71
CA ILE A 16 8.54 -18.61 1.84
C ILE A 16 9.68 -18.95 2.79
N SER A 17 10.79 -19.46 2.23
CA SER A 17 11.82 -20.12 3.03
C SER A 17 13.06 -19.27 3.26
N ILE A 18 13.31 -18.31 2.37
CA ILE A 18 14.49 -17.45 2.45
C ILE A 18 14.12 -16.18 3.20
N TYR A 19 14.78 -15.96 4.34
CA TYR A 19 14.78 -14.67 5.02
C TYR A 19 16.23 -14.27 5.33
N THR A 20 16.50 -12.98 5.32
CA THR A 20 17.73 -12.41 5.85
C THR A 20 17.44 -11.71 7.17
N THR A 21 18.40 -11.65 8.08
CA THR A 21 18.26 -10.93 9.35
C THR A 21 17.80 -9.49 9.12
N PHE A 22 18.30 -8.85 8.06
CA PHE A 22 17.89 -7.51 7.65
C PHE A 22 16.42 -7.43 7.21
N SER A 23 15.91 -8.41 6.45
CA SER A 23 14.49 -8.47 6.06
C SER A 23 13.58 -8.65 7.28
N TYR A 24 13.99 -9.52 8.21
CA TYR A 24 13.27 -9.74 9.46
C TYR A 24 13.25 -8.48 10.33
N SER A 25 14.38 -7.78 10.49
CA SER A 25 14.45 -6.51 11.21
C SER A 25 13.54 -5.45 10.61
N VAL A 26 13.45 -5.36 9.28
CA VAL A 26 12.55 -4.43 8.59
C VAL A 26 11.09 -4.78 8.87
N VAL A 27 10.71 -6.05 8.82
CA VAL A 27 9.35 -6.51 9.13
C VAL A 27 8.99 -6.26 10.60
N ALA A 28 9.92 -6.53 11.53
CA ALA A 28 9.73 -6.27 12.95
C ALA A 28 9.61 -4.77 13.27
N PHE A 29 10.44 -3.94 12.64
CA PHE A 29 10.36 -2.49 12.75
C PHE A 29 9.02 -1.96 12.20
N ALA A 30 8.60 -2.45 11.04
CA ALA A 30 7.32 -2.08 10.45
C ALA A 30 6.15 -2.49 11.34
N ALA A 31 6.18 -3.69 11.94
CA ALA A 31 5.16 -4.12 12.90
C ALA A 31 5.06 -3.16 14.11
N GLY A 32 6.20 -2.72 14.66
CA GLY A 32 6.22 -1.72 15.73
C GLY A 32 5.62 -0.38 15.29
N TYR A 33 5.92 0.08 14.08
CA TYR A 33 5.34 1.28 13.51
C TYR A 33 3.81 1.16 13.33
N PHE A 34 3.30 0.04 12.79
CA PHE A 34 1.87 -0.18 12.64
C PHE A 34 1.13 -0.21 13.97
N ILE A 35 1.75 -0.74 15.04
CA ILE A 35 1.17 -0.71 16.39
C ILE A 35 1.05 0.74 16.86
N HIS A 36 2.13 1.52 16.75
CA HIS A 36 2.12 2.93 17.14
C HIS A 36 1.05 3.72 16.38
N ASP A 37 0.99 3.54 15.06
CA ASP A 37 0.02 4.21 14.19
C ASP A 37 -1.43 3.81 14.51
N THR A 38 -1.68 2.55 14.84
CA THR A 38 -3.00 2.09 15.29
C THR A 38 -3.41 2.75 16.61
N ILE A 39 -2.47 2.90 17.56
CA ILE A 39 -2.73 3.56 18.86
C ILE A 39 -3.08 5.04 18.65
N ASP A 40 -2.34 5.73 17.78
CA ASP A 40 -2.59 7.15 17.46
C ASP A 40 -3.98 7.35 16.80
N MET A 41 -4.34 6.47 15.86
CA MET A 41 -5.66 6.50 15.21
C MET A 41 -6.81 6.24 16.19
N ILE A 42 -6.62 5.39 17.21
CA ILE A 42 -7.64 5.13 18.25
C ILE A 42 -7.90 6.38 19.10
N GLY A 43 -6.88 7.21 19.33
CA GLY A 43 -6.99 8.47 20.06
C GLY A 43 -7.67 9.61 19.28
N THR A 44 -7.79 9.46 17.96
CA THR A 44 -8.36 10.48 17.05
C THR A 44 -9.90 10.39 16.98
N PRO A 45 -10.64 11.51 16.87
CA PRO A 45 -12.09 11.48 16.72
C PRO A 45 -12.57 10.56 15.58
N ARG A 46 -13.55 9.71 15.90
CA ARG A 46 -14.02 8.63 15.03
C ARG A 46 -14.79 9.16 13.82
N SER A 47 -14.11 9.24 12.68
CA SER A 47 -14.76 9.30 11.37
C SER A 47 -14.97 7.88 10.81
N ARG A 48 -15.93 7.70 9.89
CA ARG A 48 -16.10 6.41 9.18
C ARG A 48 -14.82 5.95 8.50
N GLN A 49 -14.06 6.89 7.94
CA GLN A 49 -12.78 6.63 7.28
C GLN A 49 -11.71 6.15 8.27
N CYS A 50 -11.65 6.73 9.48
CA CYS A 50 -10.75 6.26 10.54
C CYS A 50 -11.08 4.83 10.97
N ILE A 51 -12.36 4.45 11.04
CA ILE A 51 -12.76 3.09 11.42
C ILE A 51 -12.31 2.08 10.36
N GLU A 52 -12.50 2.40 9.08
CA GLU A 52 -12.02 1.57 7.96
C GLU A 52 -10.50 1.41 7.99
N LEU A 53 -9.75 2.49 8.26
CA LEU A 53 -8.28 2.49 8.42
C LEU A 53 -7.82 1.65 9.61
N ILE A 54 -8.46 1.78 10.78
CA ILE A 54 -8.12 0.99 11.96
C ILE A 54 -8.37 -0.50 11.70
N ALA A 55 -9.48 -0.85 11.05
CA ALA A 55 -9.78 -2.23 10.68
C ALA A 55 -8.73 -2.81 9.72
N HIS A 56 -8.31 -2.03 8.72
CA HIS A 56 -7.20 -2.38 7.81
C HIS A 56 -5.90 -2.64 8.57
N HIS A 57 -5.49 -1.72 9.43
CA HIS A 57 -4.24 -1.81 10.19
C HIS A 57 -4.26 -3.00 11.16
N PHE A 58 -5.42 -3.31 11.75
CA PHE A 58 -5.59 -4.48 12.61
C PHE A 58 -5.38 -5.80 11.85
N VAL A 59 -5.97 -5.94 10.66
CA VAL A 59 -5.79 -7.15 9.82
C VAL A 59 -4.33 -7.30 9.40
N LEU A 60 -3.66 -6.20 9.04
CA LEU A 60 -2.24 -6.21 8.68
C LEU A 60 -1.36 -6.60 9.88
N LEU A 61 -1.63 -6.09 11.08
CA LEU A 61 -0.88 -6.43 12.29
C LEU A 61 -0.98 -7.92 12.63
N ILE A 62 -2.17 -8.51 12.51
CA ILE A 62 -2.34 -9.95 12.71
C ILE A 62 -1.59 -10.72 11.61
N ALA A 63 -1.68 -10.31 10.35
CA ALA A 63 -0.94 -10.93 9.26
C ALA A 63 0.58 -10.84 9.44
N LEU A 64 1.09 -9.72 9.99
CA LEU A 64 2.50 -9.47 10.30
C LEU A 64 3.01 -10.37 11.43
N SER A 65 2.20 -10.58 12.46
CA SER A 65 2.59 -11.39 13.63
C SER A 65 2.85 -12.87 13.30
N VAL A 66 2.13 -13.45 12.33
CA VAL A 66 2.26 -14.88 11.98
C VAL A 66 3.67 -15.23 11.45
N PRO A 67 4.24 -14.53 10.46
CA PRO A 67 5.63 -14.71 10.02
C PRO A 67 6.69 -14.35 11.05
N ILE A 68 6.42 -13.39 11.93
CA ILE A 68 7.35 -13.03 13.02
C ILE A 68 7.49 -14.21 13.98
N LEU A 69 6.39 -14.89 14.31
CA LEU A 69 6.40 -16.05 15.21
C LEU A 69 6.90 -17.33 14.53
N THR A 70 6.66 -17.49 13.23
CA THR A 70 6.97 -18.72 12.48
C THR A 70 8.27 -18.67 11.68
N TYR A 71 8.88 -17.48 11.54
CA TYR A 71 10.05 -17.20 10.68
C TYR A 71 9.87 -17.58 9.21
N LYS A 72 8.63 -17.77 8.76
CA LYS A 72 8.28 -18.18 7.39
C LYS A 72 7.49 -17.09 6.69
N SER A 73 7.61 -16.98 5.36
CA SER A 73 6.88 -16.01 4.54
C SER A 73 7.21 -14.54 4.83
N VAL A 74 8.40 -14.27 5.38
CA VAL A 74 8.89 -12.91 5.68
C VAL A 74 9.02 -12.08 4.39
N GLY A 75 9.44 -12.71 3.28
CA GLY A 75 9.52 -12.05 1.98
C GLY A 75 8.17 -11.56 1.47
N TYR A 76 7.08 -12.28 1.76
CA TYR A 76 5.74 -11.95 1.27
C TYR A 76 5.24 -10.69 1.95
N LEU A 77 5.44 -10.62 3.27
CA LEU A 77 5.17 -9.40 4.02
C LEU A 77 6.07 -8.26 3.62
N LEU A 78 7.34 -8.50 3.31
CA LEU A 78 8.24 -7.44 2.85
C LEU A 78 7.73 -6.78 1.56
N VAL A 79 7.18 -7.56 0.61
CA VAL A 79 6.52 -7.01 -0.59
C VAL A 79 5.24 -6.27 -0.23
N GLY A 80 4.43 -6.80 0.68
CA GLY A 80 3.22 -6.11 1.17
C GLY A 80 3.53 -4.76 1.82
N LEU A 81 4.58 -4.71 2.64
CA LEU A 81 5.07 -3.49 3.27
C LEU A 81 5.62 -2.49 2.24
N LEU A 82 6.20 -2.97 1.13
CA LEU A 82 6.66 -2.11 0.05
C LEU A 82 5.48 -1.36 -0.60
N VAL A 83 4.32 -2.01 -0.74
CA VAL A 83 3.10 -1.36 -1.24
C VAL A 83 2.65 -0.24 -0.31
N GLU A 84 2.75 -0.44 1.00
CA GLU A 84 2.35 0.59 1.98
C GLU A 84 3.36 1.73 2.10
N ILE A 85 4.66 1.48 1.97
CA ILE A 85 5.64 2.60 1.93
C ILE A 85 5.45 3.44 0.65
N ASN A 86 5.09 2.80 -0.46
CA ASN A 86 4.81 3.51 -1.71
C ASN A 86 3.57 4.42 -1.62
N SER A 87 2.63 4.15 -0.71
CA SER A 87 1.44 4.98 -0.52
C SER A 87 1.78 6.34 0.14
N ILE A 88 2.78 6.39 1.02
CA ILE A 88 3.29 7.63 1.65
C ILE A 88 3.85 8.60 0.60
N PHE A 89 4.64 8.13 -0.36
CA PHE A 89 5.17 8.97 -1.45
C PHE A 89 4.05 9.52 -2.34
N LEU A 90 2.98 8.75 -2.52
CA LEU A 90 1.77 9.16 -3.22
C LEU A 90 0.98 10.22 -2.44
N HIS A 91 0.83 10.05 -1.13
CA HIS A 91 0.19 11.05 -0.26
C HIS A 91 1.00 12.34 -0.16
N LEU A 92 2.33 12.25 -0.07
CA LEU A 92 3.23 13.41 -0.08
C LEU A 92 3.11 14.17 -1.41
N ARG A 93 3.00 13.45 -2.54
CA ARG A 93 2.74 14.06 -3.86
C ARG A 93 1.34 14.70 -3.96
N GLN A 94 0.31 14.06 -3.40
CA GLN A 94 -1.03 14.64 -3.31
C GLN A 94 -1.04 15.91 -2.44
N LEU A 95 -0.28 15.93 -1.33
CA LEU A 95 -0.10 17.10 -0.47
C LEU A 95 0.62 18.23 -1.20
N LEU A 96 1.68 17.91 -1.96
CA LEU A 96 2.43 18.85 -2.80
C LEU A 96 1.56 19.44 -3.92
N LEU A 97 0.67 18.65 -4.50
CA LEU A 97 -0.31 19.11 -5.50
C LEU A 97 -1.42 19.96 -4.87
N LEU A 98 -1.79 19.69 -3.62
CA LEU A 98 -2.76 20.50 -2.85
C LEU A 98 -2.18 21.89 -2.50
N HIS A 99 -0.85 21.98 -2.39
CA HIS A 99 -0.13 23.23 -2.09
C HIS A 99 -0.08 24.23 -3.27
N LYS A 100 -0.85 24.01 -4.35
CA LYS A 100 -1.10 24.93 -5.47
C LYS A 100 0.17 25.63 -6.01
N PHE A 101 1.04 24.87 -6.66
CA PHE A 101 1.82 25.47 -7.75
C PHE A 101 0.92 25.69 -8.97
N ASP A 102 1.16 26.79 -9.68
CA ASP A 102 0.22 27.45 -10.58
C ASP A 102 -0.43 26.56 -11.68
N LYS A 103 -1.74 26.74 -11.86
CA LYS A 103 -2.66 25.85 -12.63
C LYS A 103 -2.75 26.15 -14.14
N THR A 104 -1.73 26.71 -14.76
CA THR A 104 -1.82 27.22 -16.15
C THR A 104 -0.96 26.48 -17.18
N SER A 105 -0.22 25.42 -16.84
CA SER A 105 0.75 24.81 -17.77
C SER A 105 0.58 23.29 -17.99
N SER A 106 1.00 22.84 -19.18
CA SER A 106 1.09 21.44 -19.66
C SER A 106 1.76 20.49 -18.65
N THR A 107 2.59 21.03 -17.75
CA THR A 107 3.20 20.35 -16.60
C THR A 107 2.20 19.73 -15.63
N TYR A 108 1.01 20.31 -15.43
CA TYR A 108 -0.03 19.70 -14.57
C TYR A 108 -0.61 18.42 -15.20
N ARG A 109 -0.82 18.41 -16.53
CA ARG A 109 -1.34 17.24 -17.25
C ARG A 109 -0.31 16.10 -17.29
N LEU A 110 0.96 16.44 -17.49
CA LEU A 110 2.06 15.49 -17.40
C LEU A 110 2.19 14.92 -15.98
N ASN A 111 2.05 15.77 -14.96
CA ASN A 111 2.07 15.32 -13.57
C ASN A 111 0.91 14.40 -13.21
N SER A 112 -0.31 14.63 -13.71
CA SER A 112 -1.45 13.73 -13.47
C SER A 112 -1.24 12.36 -14.15
N ILE A 113 -0.74 12.33 -15.39
CA ILE A 113 -0.41 11.08 -16.11
C ILE A 113 0.73 10.32 -15.44
N LEU A 114 1.80 11.01 -15.04
CA LEU A 114 2.90 10.40 -14.29
C LEU A 114 2.43 9.87 -12.93
N ASN A 115 1.43 10.50 -12.31
CA ASN A 115 0.86 10.03 -11.04
C ASN A 115 0.08 8.73 -11.22
N LEU A 116 -0.75 8.69 -12.26
CA LEU A 116 -1.45 7.49 -12.68
C LEU A 116 -0.46 6.37 -13.02
N GLY A 117 0.60 6.67 -13.77
CA GLY A 117 1.65 5.72 -14.14
C GLY A 117 2.36 5.13 -12.93
N THR A 118 2.80 5.97 -11.98
CA THR A 118 3.43 5.49 -10.75
C THR A 118 2.48 4.68 -9.88
N PHE A 119 1.19 5.07 -9.81
CA PHE A 119 0.19 4.32 -9.08
C PHE A 119 0.01 2.91 -9.65
N ILE A 120 -0.10 2.77 -10.98
CA ILE A 120 -0.27 1.45 -11.61
C ILE A 120 0.97 0.60 -11.39
N ILE A 121 2.16 1.14 -11.64
CA ILE A 121 3.42 0.39 -11.57
C ILE A 121 3.70 -0.06 -10.14
N PHE A 122 3.64 0.85 -9.16
CA PHE A 122 4.06 0.57 -7.78
C PHE A 122 2.95 0.03 -6.88
N ARG A 123 1.69 0.09 -7.30
CA ARG A 123 0.54 -0.34 -6.48
C ARG A 123 -0.15 -1.55 -7.09
N ILE A 124 -0.55 -1.47 -8.36
CA ILE A 124 -1.29 -2.57 -9.00
C ILE A 124 -0.36 -3.75 -9.29
N SER A 125 0.86 -3.51 -9.80
CA SER A 125 1.78 -4.61 -10.13
C SER A 125 2.14 -5.48 -8.93
N PRO A 126 2.54 -4.92 -7.76
CA PRO A 126 2.82 -5.73 -6.59
C PRO A 126 1.57 -6.40 -6.02
N LEU A 127 0.39 -5.74 -6.03
CA LEU A 127 -0.87 -6.36 -5.59
C LEU A 127 -1.24 -7.57 -6.44
N CYS A 128 -1.17 -7.43 -7.78
CA CYS A 128 -1.44 -8.50 -8.72
C CYS A 128 -0.45 -9.65 -8.53
N TRP A 129 0.83 -9.33 -8.32
CA TRP A 129 1.84 -10.33 -8.03
C TRP A 129 1.57 -11.07 -6.72
N MET A 130 1.27 -10.36 -5.63
CA MET A 130 0.96 -10.97 -4.32
C MET A 130 -0.31 -11.84 -4.38
N THR A 131 -1.34 -11.37 -5.06
CA THR A 131 -2.60 -12.11 -5.25
C THR A 131 -2.35 -13.38 -6.07
N ARG A 132 -1.59 -13.29 -7.17
CA ARG A 132 -1.22 -14.47 -7.95
C ARG A 132 -0.41 -15.46 -7.12
N TRP A 133 0.55 -14.94 -6.34
CA TRP A 133 1.46 -15.75 -5.54
C TRP A 133 0.71 -16.54 -4.45
N ILE A 134 -0.22 -15.89 -3.74
CA ILE A 134 -0.97 -16.55 -2.65
C ILE A 134 -1.92 -17.63 -3.18
N VAL A 135 -2.48 -17.43 -4.38
CA VAL A 135 -3.36 -18.40 -5.05
C VAL A 135 -2.58 -19.64 -5.50
N ILE A 136 -1.39 -19.45 -6.06
CA ILE A 136 -0.53 -20.56 -6.53
C ILE A 136 0.02 -21.35 -5.33
N ASN A 137 0.46 -20.66 -4.28
CA ASN A 137 1.13 -21.27 -3.13
C ASN A 137 0.16 -21.61 -1.98
N LYS A 138 -1.16 -21.66 -2.24
CA LYS A 138 -2.20 -21.89 -1.23
C LYS A 138 -1.98 -23.14 -0.37
N ASN A 139 -1.36 -24.17 -0.94
CA ASN A 139 -1.12 -25.46 -0.26
C ASN A 139 0.15 -25.43 0.63
N LEU A 140 1.04 -24.46 0.43
CA LEU A 140 2.30 -24.32 1.16
C LEU A 140 2.18 -23.40 2.38
N VAL A 141 1.17 -22.54 2.39
CA VAL A 141 0.91 -21.60 3.49
C VAL A 141 -0.20 -22.11 4.41
N PRO A 142 -0.10 -21.89 5.73
CA PRO A 142 -1.21 -22.18 6.64
C PRO A 142 -2.49 -21.46 6.22
N PHE A 143 -3.64 -22.14 6.33
CA PHE A 143 -4.94 -21.57 5.97
C PHE A 143 -5.21 -20.21 6.64
N PHE A 144 -4.80 -20.06 7.91
CA PHE A 144 -4.96 -18.82 8.65
C PHE A 144 -4.18 -17.65 8.03
N PHE A 145 -2.93 -17.87 7.65
CA PHE A 145 -2.10 -16.87 6.98
C PHE A 145 -2.67 -16.51 5.60
N TYR A 146 -3.15 -17.51 4.86
CA TYR A 146 -3.82 -17.32 3.57
C TYR A 146 -5.03 -16.40 3.71
N PHE A 147 -5.92 -16.70 4.67
CA PHE A 147 -7.15 -15.94 4.88
C PHE A 147 -6.86 -14.49 5.26
N LEU A 148 -6.00 -14.26 6.24
CA LEU A 148 -5.60 -12.91 6.69
C LEU A 148 -4.94 -12.10 5.58
N SER A 149 -4.01 -12.70 4.85
CA SER A 149 -3.30 -12.04 3.76
C SER A 149 -4.24 -11.72 2.59
N SER A 150 -5.18 -12.62 2.26
CA SER A 150 -6.19 -12.37 1.23
C SER A 150 -7.16 -11.26 1.64
N LEU A 151 -7.58 -11.25 2.91
CA LEU A 151 -8.45 -10.20 3.45
C LEU A 151 -7.75 -8.84 3.43
N GLY A 152 -6.49 -8.78 3.89
CA GLY A 152 -5.67 -7.57 3.84
C GLY A 152 -5.50 -7.05 2.41
N LEU A 153 -5.16 -7.93 1.46
CA LEU A 153 -5.06 -7.56 0.03
C LEU A 153 -6.37 -6.99 -0.52
N ALA A 154 -7.52 -7.60 -0.19
CA ALA A 154 -8.83 -7.13 -0.64
C ALA A 154 -9.15 -5.73 -0.09
N ILE A 155 -8.93 -5.52 1.21
CA ILE A 155 -9.15 -4.22 1.86
C ILE A 155 -8.24 -3.15 1.25
N THR A 156 -6.93 -3.44 1.13
CA THR A 156 -5.97 -2.53 0.46
C THR A 156 -6.43 -2.20 -0.95
N THR A 157 -6.89 -3.17 -1.74
CA THR A 157 -7.39 -2.93 -3.10
C THR A 157 -8.54 -1.93 -3.12
N VAL A 158 -9.54 -2.13 -2.26
CA VAL A 158 -10.72 -1.25 -2.18
C VAL A 158 -10.31 0.17 -1.76
N MET A 159 -9.47 0.30 -0.73
CA MET A 159 -8.96 1.60 -0.28
C MET A 159 -8.20 2.32 -1.40
N ASN A 160 -7.38 1.58 -2.16
CA ASN A 160 -6.63 2.11 -3.30
C ASN A 160 -7.56 2.64 -4.40
N ILE A 161 -8.65 1.92 -4.70
CA ILE A 161 -9.65 2.32 -5.69
C ILE A 161 -10.38 3.59 -5.23
N VAL A 162 -10.78 3.67 -3.97
CA VAL A 162 -11.46 4.86 -3.42
C VAL A 162 -10.55 6.09 -3.48
N LEU A 163 -9.28 5.95 -3.09
CA LEU A 163 -8.30 7.04 -3.17
C LEU A 163 -8.05 7.46 -4.63
N PHE A 164 -7.97 6.48 -5.53
CA PHE A 164 -7.81 6.73 -6.96
C PHE A 164 -8.99 7.53 -7.53
N TYR A 165 -10.22 7.11 -7.21
CA TYR A 165 -11.43 7.79 -7.64
C TYR A 165 -11.52 9.21 -7.09
N ARG A 166 -11.18 9.43 -5.81
CA ARG A 166 -11.14 10.77 -5.21
C ARG A 166 -10.15 11.69 -5.94
N CYS A 167 -8.96 11.18 -6.25
CA CYS A 167 -7.94 11.93 -6.99
C CYS A 167 -8.40 12.25 -8.42
N LEU A 168 -9.03 11.28 -9.10
CA LEU A 168 -9.56 11.47 -10.44
C LEU A 168 -10.72 12.48 -10.45
N SER A 169 -11.60 12.42 -9.44
CA SER A 169 -12.68 13.38 -9.26
C SER A 169 -12.16 14.79 -9.00
N SER A 170 -11.14 14.96 -8.15
CA SER A 170 -10.56 16.28 -7.88
C SER A 170 -9.88 16.89 -9.10
N ASP A 171 -9.20 16.08 -9.91
CA ASP A 171 -8.42 16.54 -11.06
C ASP A 171 -9.29 16.79 -12.31
N PHE A 172 -10.35 15.98 -12.52
CA PHE A 172 -11.15 16.02 -13.75
C PHE A 172 -12.57 16.58 -13.58
N ILE A 173 -13.26 16.32 -12.46
CA ILE A 173 -14.67 16.73 -12.28
C ILE A 173 -14.76 18.20 -11.89
N HIS A 174 -13.90 18.68 -10.98
CA HIS A 174 -13.87 20.09 -10.57
C HIS A 174 -13.44 21.04 -11.72
N ARG A 175 -12.82 20.50 -12.77
CA ARG A 175 -12.45 21.23 -13.98
C ARG A 175 -13.64 21.54 -14.88
N LYS A 176 -14.65 20.65 -14.94
CA LYS A 176 -15.86 20.88 -15.74
C LYS A 176 -16.70 22.02 -15.16
N ASP A 177 -16.86 22.08 -13.84
CA ASP A 177 -17.68 23.09 -13.16
C ASP A 177 -17.12 24.52 -13.25
N THR A 178 -15.79 24.66 -13.32
CA THR A 178 -15.16 25.97 -13.49
C THR A 178 -15.23 26.44 -14.95
N SER A 179 -15.13 25.51 -15.90
CA SER A 179 -15.24 25.80 -17.33
C SER A 179 -16.65 26.20 -17.75
N SER A 180 -17.69 25.58 -17.17
CA SER A 180 -19.09 25.87 -17.49
C SER A 180 -19.65 27.12 -16.82
N LYS A 181 -18.88 27.77 -15.92
CA LYS A 181 -19.22 29.06 -15.31
C LYS A 181 -18.55 30.26 -16.02
N LEU A 182 -17.72 29.99 -17.03
CA LEU A 182 -17.00 30.98 -17.82
C LEU A 182 -17.53 31.10 -19.26
N GLU A 183 -18.54 30.31 -19.63
CA GLU A 183 -19.39 30.46 -20.82
C GLU A 183 -20.75 31.05 -20.42
#